data_AF-A0A0N1PIW2-F1
#
_entry.id   AF-A0A0N1PIW2-F1
#
_cell.length_a   1.000
_cell.length_b   1.000
_cell.length_c   1.000
_cell.angle_alpha   90.00
_cell.angle_beta   90.00
_cell.angle_gamma   90.00
#
_symmetry.space_group_name_H-M   'P 1'
#
loop_
_entity.id
_entity.type
_entity.pdbx_description
1 polymer ?
#
loop_
_entity_poly.entity_id
_entity_poly.type
_entity_poly.pdbx_seq_one_letter_code
_entity_poly.pdbx_strand_id
1 'polypeptide(L)'
;MLPITLILLVVTSAFAAPSVTVTQYNANDIPPVPDNGKPSSSIENAFSVLNDDGDSNIYILTIRQILNDLANQADPKSRALAVGQAIALLGELVYGSPGDACIAAELINAYTSGNKAATSAALVNFIQSLVANIDSFVQLILNPNSVRYSSGRRGNCVGGGRNYNFEGAWDSVLSEADPFLSSLYNEEYCAAKRLYNAFNIRSNNVGAAVTAASLSPVTEVVQKAYGSLTNLLRAIGNNGNVIGAAAAAKVELLRSV
;
A
#
# COMPACT_ATOMS: atom_id res chain seq x y z
N MET A 1 31.29 -21.58 -15.44
CA MET A 1 31.90 -20.91 -16.61
C MET A 1 31.27 -21.56 -17.83
N LEU A 2 30.48 -20.96 -18.72
CA LEU A 2 30.23 -19.61 -19.26
C LEU A 2 28.78 -19.64 -19.86
N PRO A 3 28.28 -18.64 -20.61
CA PRO A 3 27.70 -17.35 -20.22
C PRO A 3 26.17 -17.28 -20.51
N ILE A 4 25.45 -16.31 -19.93
CA ILE A 4 24.19 -15.82 -20.52
C ILE A 4 24.44 -14.39 -20.98
N THR A 5 24.56 -14.22 -22.30
CA THR A 5 24.50 -12.95 -23.00
C THR A 5 23.06 -12.48 -23.10
N LEU A 6 22.77 -11.24 -22.68
CA LEU A 6 21.70 -10.46 -23.28
C LEU A 6 22.23 -9.06 -23.62
N ILE A 7 22.03 -8.70 -24.89
CA ILE A 7 22.57 -7.55 -25.58
C ILE A 7 21.76 -6.30 -25.23
N LEU A 8 22.45 -5.24 -24.79
CA LEU A 8 21.91 -3.89 -24.65
C LEU A 8 21.50 -3.35 -26.03
N LEU A 9 20.26 -2.88 -26.16
CA LEU A 9 19.90 -1.89 -27.17
C LEU A 9 19.91 -0.51 -26.50
N VAL A 10 21.06 0.13 -26.60
CA VAL A 10 21.32 1.50 -26.13
C VAL A 10 20.52 2.47 -27.01
N VAL A 11 19.50 3.13 -26.47
CA VAL A 11 19.07 4.41 -27.02
C VAL A 11 19.94 5.48 -26.37
N THR A 12 20.95 5.89 -27.12
CA THR A 12 21.89 6.95 -26.78
C THR A 12 21.20 8.32 -26.80
N SER A 13 21.09 8.96 -25.64
CA SER A 13 21.21 10.41 -25.54
C SER A 13 21.77 10.77 -24.17
N ALA A 14 23.00 11.30 -24.22
CA ALA A 14 23.89 11.58 -23.13
C ALA A 14 23.38 12.68 -22.18
N PHE A 15 23.47 12.43 -20.88
CA PHE A 15 24.13 13.29 -19.88
C PHE A 15 24.28 12.48 -18.57
N ALA A 16 25.54 12.15 -18.23
CA ALA A 16 26.06 11.67 -16.94
C ALA A 16 25.13 10.81 -16.04
N ALA A 17 25.09 9.49 -16.25
CA ALA A 17 24.60 8.58 -15.21
C ALA A 17 25.73 8.34 -14.19
N PRO A 18 25.57 8.61 -12.88
CA PRO A 18 26.48 8.06 -11.89
C PRO A 18 26.46 6.54 -12.07
N SER A 19 27.62 5.89 -12.03
CA SER A 19 27.69 4.42 -12.02
C SER A 19 26.98 3.92 -10.76
N VAL A 20 25.69 3.62 -10.85
CA VAL A 20 24.92 3.04 -9.76
C VAL A 20 25.31 1.57 -9.70
N THR A 21 26.20 1.23 -8.78
CA THR A 21 26.48 -0.16 -8.44
C THR A 21 25.30 -0.67 -7.65
N VAL A 22 24.44 -1.46 -8.28
CA VAL A 22 23.33 -2.14 -7.59
C VAL A 22 23.88 -3.39 -6.93
N THR A 23 24.13 -3.32 -5.63
CA THR A 23 24.49 -4.50 -4.82
C THR A 23 23.22 -5.27 -4.51
N GLN A 24 23.09 -6.47 -5.06
CA GLN A 24 21.96 -7.35 -4.79
C GLN A 24 22.27 -8.20 -3.56
N TYR A 25 21.45 -8.07 -2.52
CA TYR A 25 21.49 -8.91 -1.34
C TYR A 25 20.30 -9.88 -1.39
N ASN A 26 20.47 -11.08 -0.83
CA ASN A 26 19.32 -11.95 -0.60
C ASN A 26 18.39 -11.26 0.41
N ALA A 27 17.07 -11.28 0.18
CA ALA A 27 16.11 -10.68 1.11
C ALA A 27 16.25 -11.22 2.54
N ASN A 28 16.67 -12.49 2.69
CA ASN A 28 16.95 -13.11 4.00
C ASN A 28 18.21 -12.58 4.69
N ASP A 29 19.13 -11.95 3.94
CA ASP A 29 20.41 -11.41 4.42
C ASP A 29 20.34 -9.90 4.70
N ILE A 30 19.19 -9.26 4.42
CA ILE A 30 18.97 -7.84 4.70
C ILE A 30 18.51 -7.71 6.16
N PRO A 31 19.31 -7.10 7.06
CA PRO A 31 18.88 -6.89 8.44
C PRO A 31 17.68 -5.94 8.49
N PRO A 32 16.75 -6.11 9.44
CA PRO A 32 15.67 -5.16 9.68
C PRO A 32 16.20 -3.74 9.84
N VAL A 33 15.48 -2.76 9.32
CA VAL A 33 15.82 -1.34 9.47
C VAL A 33 15.64 -0.97 10.95
N PRO A 34 16.68 -0.47 11.65
CA PRO A 34 16.54 -0.06 13.04
C PRO A 34 15.45 1.00 13.22
N ASP A 35 14.63 0.88 14.27
CA ASP A 35 13.61 1.87 14.58
C ASP A 35 14.25 3.24 14.85
N ASN A 36 13.94 4.19 13.97
CA ASN A 36 14.44 5.56 14.03
C ASN A 36 13.40 6.54 14.62
N GLY A 37 12.34 6.01 15.25
CA GLY A 37 11.21 6.78 15.75
C GLY A 37 10.26 7.29 14.66
N LYS A 38 10.57 7.06 13.39
CA LYS A 38 9.74 7.46 12.24
C LYS A 38 8.96 6.27 11.67
N PRO A 39 7.76 6.48 11.11
CA PRO A 39 6.97 5.41 10.51
C PRO A 39 7.65 4.74 9.31
N SER A 40 8.56 5.42 8.62
CA SER A 40 9.29 4.87 7.46
C SER A 40 10.08 3.60 7.80
N SER A 41 10.76 3.55 8.95
CA SER A 41 11.45 2.32 9.39
C SER A 41 10.47 1.17 9.69
N SER A 42 9.29 1.52 10.20
CA SER A 42 8.24 0.55 10.53
C SER A 42 7.51 0.02 9.29
N ILE A 43 7.30 0.87 8.28
CA ILE A 43 6.75 0.49 6.97
C ILE A 43 7.71 -0.47 6.27
N GLU A 44 9.00 -0.11 6.21
CA GLU A 44 10.03 -0.98 5.61
C GLU A 44 10.10 -2.36 6.26
N ASN A 45 10.06 -2.43 7.59
CA ASN A 45 10.05 -3.70 8.29
C ASN A 45 8.73 -4.48 8.13
N ALA A 46 7.60 -3.79 7.96
CA ALA A 46 6.34 -4.47 7.65
C ALA A 46 6.39 -5.12 6.25
N PHE A 47 7.06 -4.48 5.29
CA PHE A 47 7.26 -5.05 3.96
C PHE A 47 8.28 -6.21 3.96
N SER A 48 9.29 -6.22 4.82
CA SER A 48 10.24 -7.33 4.90
C SER A 48 9.59 -8.63 5.40
N VAL A 49 8.52 -8.56 6.19
CA VAL A 49 7.76 -9.75 6.62
C VAL A 49 7.11 -10.50 5.45
N LEU A 50 6.89 -9.83 4.31
CA LEU A 50 6.35 -10.49 3.11
C LEU A 50 7.33 -11.47 2.46
N ASN A 51 8.60 -11.55 2.92
CA ASN A 51 9.68 -12.52 2.66
C ASN A 51 9.42 -13.63 1.62
N ASP A 52 9.08 -13.21 0.40
CA ASP A 52 9.10 -13.96 -0.86
C ASP A 52 8.97 -13.02 -2.08
N ASP A 53 9.06 -11.69 -1.92
CA ASP A 53 8.82 -10.67 -2.99
C ASP A 53 7.65 -11.03 -3.92
N GLY A 54 6.63 -11.72 -3.37
CA GLY A 54 5.60 -12.41 -4.15
C GLY A 54 4.93 -11.44 -5.11
N ASP A 55 5.16 -11.64 -6.42
CA ASP A 55 4.65 -10.81 -7.52
C ASP A 55 4.76 -9.29 -7.31
N SER A 56 5.79 -8.81 -6.60
CA SER A 56 6.00 -7.36 -6.40
C SER A 56 6.64 -6.75 -7.64
N ASN A 57 5.79 -6.28 -8.56
CA ASN A 57 6.27 -5.59 -9.76
C ASN A 57 6.93 -4.23 -9.42
N ILE A 58 7.65 -3.66 -10.39
CA ILE A 58 8.38 -2.40 -10.20
C ILE A 58 7.51 -1.24 -9.69
N TYR A 59 6.23 -1.17 -10.08
CA TYR A 59 5.33 -0.10 -9.66
C TYR A 59 4.87 -0.26 -8.20
N ILE A 60 4.77 -1.49 -7.70
CA ILE A 60 4.53 -1.77 -6.27
C ILE A 60 5.74 -1.31 -5.44
N LEU A 61 6.95 -1.58 -5.93
CA LEU A 61 8.20 -1.12 -5.31
C LEU A 61 8.32 0.41 -5.34
N THR A 62 7.92 1.04 -6.45
CA THR A 62 7.85 2.51 -6.54
C THR A 62 6.88 3.08 -5.51
N ILE A 63 5.68 2.51 -5.36
CA ILE A 63 4.72 2.97 -4.35
C ILE A 63 5.30 2.79 -2.95
N ARG A 64 5.91 1.64 -2.62
CA ARG A 64 6.59 1.44 -1.32
C ARG A 64 7.60 2.55 -1.02
N GLN A 65 8.44 2.92 -2.00
CA GLN A 65 9.39 4.02 -1.83
C GLN A 65 8.67 5.36 -1.58
N ILE A 66 7.62 5.65 -2.34
CA ILE A 66 6.78 6.84 -2.14
C ILE A 66 6.20 6.87 -0.72
N LEU A 67 5.71 5.74 -0.20
CA LEU A 67 5.19 5.65 1.17
C LEU A 67 6.26 5.99 2.21
N ASN A 68 7.51 5.56 2.01
CA ASN A 68 8.61 5.93 2.90
C ASN A 68 8.90 7.44 2.86
N ASP A 69 8.87 8.03 1.67
CA ASP A 69 9.11 9.46 1.48
C ASP A 69 7.99 10.29 2.10
N LEU A 70 6.72 9.86 1.95
CA LEU A 70 5.55 10.44 2.62
C LEU A 70 5.61 10.28 4.15
N ALA A 71 6.01 9.10 4.64
CA ALA A 71 6.16 8.83 6.08
C ALA A 71 7.27 9.66 6.75
N ASN A 72 8.22 10.17 5.96
CA ASN A 72 9.29 11.04 6.42
C ASN A 72 8.94 12.53 6.42
N GLN A 73 7.77 12.90 5.87
CA GLN A 73 7.32 14.30 5.86
C GLN A 73 6.96 14.79 7.26
N ALA A 74 7.10 16.10 7.48
CA ALA A 74 6.75 16.72 8.75
C ALA A 74 5.22 16.79 8.95
N ASP A 75 4.47 16.89 7.86
CA ASP A 75 3.04 17.10 7.92
C ASP A 75 2.29 15.82 8.38
N PRO A 76 1.23 15.95 9.19
CA PRO A 76 0.49 14.78 9.67
C PRO A 76 -0.32 14.06 8.58
N LYS A 77 -0.75 14.75 7.52
CA LYS A 77 -1.61 14.20 6.46
C LYS A 77 -0.83 13.17 5.63
N SER A 78 0.35 13.52 5.15
CA SER A 78 1.25 12.64 4.37
C SER A 78 1.68 11.41 5.18
N ARG A 79 1.95 11.58 6.48
CA ARG A 79 2.29 10.44 7.35
C ARG A 79 1.10 9.50 7.55
N ALA A 80 -0.10 10.05 7.75
CA ALA A 80 -1.31 9.24 7.83
C ALA A 80 -1.60 8.51 6.51
N LEU A 81 -1.50 9.22 5.39
CA LEU A 81 -1.65 8.67 4.04
C LEU A 81 -0.69 7.48 3.83
N ALA A 82 0.60 7.67 4.13
CA ALA A 82 1.61 6.62 4.00
C ALA A 82 1.25 5.36 4.81
N VAL A 83 0.81 5.52 6.05
CA VAL A 83 0.43 4.41 6.93
C VAL A 83 -0.84 3.71 6.43
N GLY A 84 -1.85 4.47 6.00
CA GLY A 84 -3.10 3.92 5.47
C GLY A 84 -2.87 3.11 4.20
N GLN A 85 -2.10 3.67 3.27
CA GLN A 85 -1.71 3.00 2.03
C GLN A 85 -0.81 1.79 2.28
N ALA A 86 0.11 1.85 3.25
CA ALA A 86 0.93 0.69 3.61
C ALA A 86 0.05 -0.47 4.07
N ILE A 87 -0.92 -0.23 4.95
CA ILE A 87 -1.84 -1.29 5.44
C ILE A 87 -2.71 -1.82 4.31
N ALA A 88 -3.24 -0.95 3.45
CA ALA A 88 -4.03 -1.35 2.28
C ALA A 88 -3.21 -2.23 1.33
N LEU A 89 -1.99 -1.79 1.00
CA LEU A 89 -1.10 -2.48 0.08
C LEU A 89 -0.60 -3.81 0.65
N LEU A 90 -0.17 -3.86 1.91
CA LEU A 90 0.19 -5.09 2.59
C LEU A 90 -0.98 -6.10 2.55
N GLY A 91 -2.21 -5.64 2.80
CA GLY A 91 -3.41 -6.47 2.73
C GLY A 91 -3.64 -7.16 1.38
N GLU A 92 -3.25 -6.56 0.27
CA GLU A 92 -3.34 -7.17 -1.06
C GLU A 92 -2.16 -8.12 -1.37
N LEU A 93 -1.05 -7.98 -0.66
CA LEU A 93 0.16 -8.79 -0.86
C LEU A 93 0.25 -10.02 0.05
N VAL A 94 -0.43 -10.05 1.20
CA VAL A 94 -0.30 -11.14 2.18
C VAL A 94 -0.83 -12.50 1.70
N TYR A 95 -1.79 -12.52 0.78
CA TYR A 95 -2.44 -13.76 0.32
C TYR A 95 -1.68 -14.44 -0.82
N GLY A 96 -1.65 -15.78 -0.79
CA GLY A 96 -1.05 -16.59 -1.85
C GLY A 96 -1.71 -16.40 -3.22
N SER A 97 -3.04 -16.41 -3.26
CA SER A 97 -3.81 -16.04 -4.45
C SER A 97 -4.51 -14.69 -4.23
N PRO A 98 -4.44 -13.75 -5.18
CA PRO A 98 -5.17 -12.49 -5.05
C PRO A 98 -6.68 -12.72 -5.02
N GLY A 99 -7.40 -11.87 -4.29
CA GLY A 99 -8.86 -11.77 -4.29
C GLY A 99 -9.37 -10.74 -5.31
N ASP A 100 -10.48 -10.10 -5.00
CA ASP A 100 -11.08 -8.99 -5.75
C ASP A 100 -11.00 -7.68 -4.97
N ALA A 101 -10.64 -6.58 -5.63
CA ALA A 101 -10.58 -5.25 -4.99
C ALA A 101 -11.93 -4.50 -4.99
N CYS A 102 -13.03 -5.24 -4.82
CA CYS A 102 -14.38 -4.68 -4.97
C CYS A 102 -14.70 -3.56 -3.98
N ILE A 103 -14.28 -3.71 -2.72
CA ILE A 103 -14.56 -2.72 -1.68
C ILE A 103 -13.84 -1.40 -1.99
N ALA A 104 -12.60 -1.49 -2.50
CA ALA A 104 -11.83 -0.32 -2.93
C ALA A 104 -12.50 0.37 -4.13
N ALA A 105 -12.86 -0.41 -5.16
CA ALA A 105 -13.53 0.11 -6.35
C ALA A 105 -14.89 0.75 -6.04
N GLU A 106 -15.68 0.17 -5.14
CA GLU A 106 -16.96 0.70 -4.67
C GLU A 106 -16.78 2.06 -3.99
N LEU A 107 -15.81 2.18 -3.08
CA LEU A 107 -15.50 3.46 -2.44
C LEU A 107 -15.08 4.53 -3.45
N ILE A 108 -14.21 4.17 -4.40
CA ILE A 108 -13.76 5.12 -5.43
C ILE A 108 -14.93 5.61 -6.29
N ASN A 109 -15.80 4.69 -6.73
CA ASN A 109 -16.97 5.06 -7.53
C ASN A 109 -17.98 5.88 -6.72
N ALA A 110 -18.22 5.53 -5.46
CA ALA A 110 -19.11 6.30 -4.58
C ALA A 110 -18.57 7.72 -4.38
N TYR A 111 -17.28 7.85 -4.05
CA TYR A 111 -16.61 9.14 -3.85
C TYR A 111 -16.68 10.03 -5.10
N THR A 112 -16.27 9.49 -6.25
CA THR A 112 -16.23 10.25 -7.52
C THR A 112 -17.61 10.55 -8.10
N SER A 113 -18.66 9.82 -7.70
CA SER A 113 -20.04 10.15 -8.06
C SER A 113 -20.57 11.41 -7.37
N GLY A 114 -19.90 11.89 -6.31
CA GLY A 114 -20.36 13.00 -5.48
C GLY A 114 -21.50 12.65 -4.51
N ASN A 115 -21.95 11.38 -4.48
CA ASN A 115 -23.01 10.93 -3.58
C ASN A 115 -22.47 10.68 -2.16
N LYS A 116 -22.57 11.69 -1.30
CA LYS A 116 -22.08 11.65 0.09
C LYS A 116 -22.60 10.46 0.92
N ALA A 117 -23.86 10.07 0.75
CA ALA A 117 -24.44 8.95 1.49
C ALA A 117 -23.82 7.62 1.06
N ALA A 118 -23.65 7.41 -0.26
CA ALA A 118 -22.97 6.24 -0.79
C ALA A 118 -21.49 6.22 -0.36
N THR A 119 -20.80 7.37 -0.41
CA THR A 119 -19.41 7.49 0.03
C THR A 119 -19.24 7.11 1.49
N SER A 120 -20.12 7.60 2.37
CA SER A 120 -20.06 7.28 3.81
C SER A 120 -20.27 5.77 4.07
N ALA A 121 -21.24 5.15 3.39
CA ALA A 121 -21.45 3.71 3.51
C ALA A 121 -20.25 2.89 2.97
N ALA A 122 -19.73 3.26 1.80
CA ALA A 122 -18.57 2.59 1.21
C ALA A 122 -17.28 2.80 2.01
N LEU A 123 -17.14 3.96 2.67
CA LEU A 123 -16.02 4.26 3.57
C LEU A 123 -16.01 3.29 4.75
N VAL A 124 -17.16 3.09 5.41
CA VAL A 124 -17.28 2.12 6.51
C VAL A 124 -16.83 0.73 6.06
N ASN A 125 -17.28 0.27 4.89
CA ASN A 125 -16.91 -1.02 4.33
C ASN A 125 -15.40 -1.10 4.03
N PHE A 126 -14.81 -0.04 3.49
CA PHE A 126 -13.38 0.02 3.22
C PHE A 126 -12.55 -0.02 4.50
N ILE A 127 -12.93 0.71 5.54
CA ILE A 127 -12.24 0.68 6.83
C ILE A 127 -12.37 -0.69 7.50
N GLN A 128 -13.54 -1.35 7.42
CA GLN A 128 -13.68 -2.76 7.83
C GLN A 128 -12.77 -3.70 7.02
N SER A 129 -12.51 -3.38 5.76
CA SER A 129 -11.53 -4.12 4.96
C SER A 129 -10.10 -3.90 5.47
N LEU A 130 -9.70 -2.67 5.79
CA LEU A 130 -8.39 -2.40 6.40
C LEU A 130 -8.20 -3.13 7.73
N VAL A 131 -9.24 -3.17 8.57
CA VAL A 131 -9.26 -3.92 9.84
C VAL A 131 -8.97 -5.40 9.63
N ALA A 132 -9.53 -5.99 8.58
CA ALA A 132 -9.27 -7.39 8.27
C ALA A 132 -7.96 -7.65 7.53
N ASN A 133 -7.46 -6.66 6.80
CA ASN A 133 -6.09 -6.70 6.25
C ASN A 133 -5.09 -6.75 7.41
N ILE A 134 -5.32 -5.98 8.49
CA ILE A 134 -4.53 -6.09 9.72
C ILE A 134 -4.58 -7.53 10.28
N ASP A 135 -5.76 -8.14 10.38
CA ASP A 135 -5.88 -9.53 10.87
C ASP A 135 -5.10 -10.52 10.00
N SER A 136 -5.19 -10.38 8.68
CA SER A 136 -4.49 -11.26 7.74
C SER A 136 -2.97 -11.07 7.82
N PHE A 137 -2.53 -9.83 8.04
CA PHE A 137 -1.11 -9.54 8.23
C PHE A 137 -0.57 -10.08 9.56
N VAL A 138 -1.34 -9.98 10.64
CA VAL A 138 -0.99 -10.61 11.93
C VAL A 138 -0.92 -12.14 11.78
N GLN A 139 -1.84 -12.75 11.03
CA GLN A 139 -1.78 -14.19 10.74
C GLN A 139 -0.56 -14.56 9.90
N LEU A 140 -0.12 -13.71 8.97
CA LEU A 140 1.11 -13.95 8.22
C LEU A 140 2.33 -14.02 9.15
N ILE A 141 2.38 -13.18 10.19
CA ILE A 141 3.47 -13.17 11.17
C ILE A 141 3.42 -14.39 12.09
N LEU A 142 2.23 -14.76 12.58
CA LEU A 142 2.08 -15.83 13.58
C LEU A 142 2.05 -17.23 12.97
N ASN A 143 1.43 -17.37 11.81
CA ASN A 143 1.28 -18.64 11.08
C ASN A 143 1.28 -18.38 9.56
N PRO A 144 2.47 -18.19 8.96
CA PRO A 144 2.60 -17.82 7.55
C PRO A 144 1.84 -18.76 6.58
N ASN A 145 1.81 -20.06 6.89
CA ASN A 145 1.12 -21.06 6.08
C ASN A 145 -0.39 -20.83 6.01
N SER A 146 -1.00 -20.25 7.04
CA SER A 146 -2.45 -19.96 7.03
C SER A 146 -2.85 -18.95 5.96
N VAL A 147 -1.93 -18.05 5.57
CA VAL A 147 -2.21 -16.96 4.62
C VAL A 147 -1.61 -17.26 3.25
N ARG A 148 -0.39 -17.81 3.20
CA ARG A 148 0.33 -18.17 1.97
C ARG A 148 -0.41 -19.17 1.08
N TYR A 149 -1.25 -20.04 1.65
CA TYR A 149 -2.05 -21.00 0.87
C TYR A 149 -3.53 -20.63 0.80
N SER A 150 -3.88 -19.40 1.18
CA SER A 150 -5.25 -18.90 1.11
C SER A 150 -5.45 -17.96 -0.08
N SER A 151 -6.72 -17.76 -0.43
CA SER A 151 -7.13 -16.75 -1.40
C SER A 151 -7.56 -15.48 -0.68
N GLY A 152 -7.24 -14.34 -1.28
CA GLY A 152 -7.78 -13.06 -0.86
C GLY A 152 -9.30 -13.02 -0.95
N ARG A 153 -9.88 -11.97 -0.39
CA ARG A 153 -11.34 -11.78 -0.31
C ARG A 153 -11.95 -11.71 -1.70
N ARG A 154 -13.02 -12.46 -1.94
CA ARG A 154 -13.82 -12.35 -3.16
C ARG A 154 -14.90 -11.29 -3.00
N GLY A 155 -15.26 -10.65 -4.10
CA GLY A 155 -16.32 -9.67 -4.15
C GLY A 155 -17.20 -9.83 -5.39
N ASN A 156 -18.42 -9.29 -5.32
CA ASN A 156 -19.42 -9.41 -6.39
C ASN A 156 -19.48 -8.17 -7.29
N CYS A 157 -18.41 -7.39 -7.38
CA CYS A 157 -18.40 -6.19 -8.21
C CYS A 157 -18.07 -6.50 -9.67
N VAL A 158 -18.57 -5.66 -10.57
CA VAL A 158 -18.35 -5.79 -12.01
C VAL A 158 -16.85 -5.69 -12.31
N GLY A 159 -16.29 -6.73 -12.93
CA GLY A 159 -14.87 -6.77 -13.29
C GLY A 159 -13.90 -7.05 -12.14
N GLY A 160 -14.36 -7.54 -10.98
CA GLY A 160 -13.46 -8.00 -9.90
C GLY A 160 -12.64 -6.88 -9.23
N GLY A 161 -13.11 -5.64 -9.31
CA GLY A 161 -12.44 -4.46 -8.75
C GLY A 161 -11.66 -3.66 -9.79
N ARG A 162 -11.70 -4.08 -11.06
CA ARG A 162 -11.01 -3.40 -12.18
C ARG A 162 -11.74 -2.17 -12.70
N ASN A 163 -13.04 -2.06 -12.44
CA ASN A 163 -13.88 -1.01 -13.00
C ASN A 163 -14.20 0.04 -11.94
N TYR A 164 -13.36 1.05 -11.87
CA TYR A 164 -13.60 2.24 -11.06
C TYR A 164 -13.12 3.50 -11.77
N ASN A 165 -13.68 4.65 -11.39
CA ASN A 165 -13.32 5.95 -11.95
C ASN A 165 -11.94 6.42 -11.47
N PHE A 166 -10.88 5.82 -12.02
CA PHE A 166 -9.49 6.08 -11.64
C PHE A 166 -9.11 7.56 -11.79
N GLU A 167 -9.37 8.15 -12.96
CA GLU A 167 -8.97 9.55 -13.24
C GLU A 167 -9.70 10.52 -12.32
N GLY A 168 -11.02 10.37 -12.11
CA GLY A 168 -11.75 11.25 -11.19
C GLY A 168 -11.28 11.14 -9.74
N ALA A 169 -10.82 9.97 -9.31
CA ALA A 169 -10.25 9.78 -7.97
C ALA A 169 -8.93 10.54 -7.83
N TRP A 170 -8.03 10.35 -8.80
CA TRP A 170 -6.71 10.97 -8.76
C TRP A 170 -6.71 12.47 -9.07
N ASP A 171 -7.64 12.96 -9.89
CA ASP A 171 -7.88 14.39 -10.03
C ASP A 171 -8.20 15.03 -8.67
N SER A 172 -9.02 14.35 -7.85
CA SER A 172 -9.37 14.81 -6.50
C SER A 172 -8.14 14.77 -5.58
N VAL A 173 -7.40 13.65 -5.57
CA VAL A 173 -6.17 13.49 -4.76
C VAL A 173 -5.13 14.55 -5.10
N LEU A 174 -4.86 14.76 -6.39
CA LEU A 174 -3.89 15.75 -6.87
C LEU A 174 -4.33 17.18 -6.59
N SER A 175 -5.64 17.48 -6.63
CA SER A 175 -6.16 18.81 -6.31
C SER A 175 -5.97 19.19 -4.83
N GLU A 176 -5.85 18.20 -3.95
CA GLU A 176 -5.63 18.38 -2.51
C GLU A 176 -4.17 18.17 -2.09
N ALA A 177 -3.29 17.86 -3.04
CA ALA A 177 -1.88 17.58 -2.77
C ALA A 177 -1.15 18.87 -2.33
N ASP A 178 -0.22 18.72 -1.38
CA ASP A 178 0.68 19.81 -1.02
C ASP A 178 1.52 20.20 -2.25
N PRO A 179 1.56 21.49 -2.66
CA PRO A 179 2.38 21.94 -3.78
C PRO A 179 3.85 21.50 -3.69
N PHE A 180 4.41 21.42 -2.48
CA PHE A 180 5.80 20.97 -2.24
C PHE A 180 5.99 19.46 -2.46
N LEU A 181 4.91 18.68 -2.41
CA LEU A 181 4.91 17.23 -2.64
C LEU A 181 4.28 16.85 -3.99
N SER A 182 3.90 17.83 -4.81
CA SER A 182 3.24 17.62 -6.09
C SER A 182 3.97 16.63 -7.00
N SER A 183 5.31 16.67 -7.06
CA SER A 183 6.10 15.70 -7.82
C SER A 183 5.91 14.27 -7.30
N LEU A 184 5.84 14.09 -5.98
CA LEU A 184 5.70 12.77 -5.35
C LEU A 184 4.31 12.18 -5.60
N TYR A 185 3.26 12.99 -5.44
CA TYR A 185 1.88 12.57 -5.76
C TYR A 185 1.69 12.28 -7.26
N ASN A 186 2.37 12.99 -8.16
CA ASN A 186 2.34 12.71 -9.60
C ASN A 186 3.02 11.38 -9.95
N GLU A 187 4.14 11.05 -9.29
CA GLU A 187 4.79 9.74 -9.44
C GLU A 187 3.88 8.62 -8.91
N GLU A 188 3.20 8.87 -7.79
CA GLU A 188 2.24 7.94 -7.21
C GLU A 188 1.05 7.68 -8.15
N TYR A 189 0.48 8.75 -8.72
CA TYR A 189 -0.54 8.68 -9.77
C TYR A 189 -0.06 7.80 -10.95
N CYS A 190 1.16 8.04 -11.44
CA CYS A 190 1.70 7.30 -12.57
C CYS A 190 1.87 5.81 -12.24
N ALA A 191 2.42 5.49 -11.07
CA ALA A 191 2.58 4.11 -10.61
C ALA A 191 1.21 3.43 -10.41
N ALA A 192 0.27 4.09 -9.74
CA ALA A 192 -1.09 3.60 -9.54
C ALA A 192 -1.83 3.39 -10.87
N LYS A 193 -1.62 4.25 -11.87
CA LYS A 193 -2.21 4.12 -13.21
C LYS A 193 -1.67 2.90 -13.95
N ARG A 194 -0.38 2.60 -13.80
CA ARG A 194 0.23 1.39 -14.38
C ARG A 194 -0.31 0.13 -13.73
N LEU A 195 -0.53 0.16 -12.41
CA LEU A 195 -1.16 -0.92 -11.66
C LEU A 195 -2.63 -1.10 -12.04
N TYR A 196 -3.39 -0.01 -12.14
CA TYR A 196 -4.79 -0.02 -12.60
C TYR A 196 -4.94 -0.70 -13.97
N ASN A 197 -4.05 -0.39 -14.91
CA ASN A 197 -4.08 -0.99 -16.25
C ASN A 197 -3.42 -2.37 -16.34
N ALA A 198 -2.92 -2.94 -15.24
CA ALA A 198 -2.24 -4.22 -15.26
C ALA A 198 -3.22 -5.39 -15.51
N PHE A 199 -2.81 -6.34 -16.36
CA PHE A 199 -3.58 -7.56 -16.57
C PHE A 199 -3.58 -8.48 -15.34
N ASN A 200 -2.48 -8.48 -14.58
CA ASN A 200 -2.34 -9.25 -13.34
C ASN A 200 -3.32 -8.75 -12.27
N ILE A 201 -4.12 -9.66 -11.70
CA ILE A 201 -5.17 -9.31 -10.72
C ILE A 201 -4.57 -8.63 -9.48
N ARG A 202 -3.47 -9.18 -8.92
CA ARG A 202 -2.82 -8.60 -7.74
C ARG A 202 -2.37 -7.17 -7.99
N SER A 203 -1.72 -6.93 -9.12
CA SER A 203 -1.27 -5.58 -9.50
C SER A 203 -2.45 -4.60 -9.61
N ASN A 204 -3.53 -5.01 -10.26
CA ASN A 204 -4.74 -4.19 -10.35
C ASN A 204 -5.37 -3.92 -8.98
N ASN A 205 -5.46 -4.94 -8.12
CA ASN A 205 -5.99 -4.79 -6.78
C ASN A 205 -5.15 -3.82 -5.94
N VAL A 206 -3.82 -3.89 -6.03
CA VAL A 206 -2.94 -2.91 -5.37
C VAL A 206 -3.22 -1.50 -5.89
N GLY A 207 -3.39 -1.33 -7.21
CA GLY A 207 -3.77 -0.05 -7.79
C GLY A 207 -5.09 0.50 -7.21
N ALA A 208 -6.10 -0.36 -7.06
CA ALA A 208 -7.38 0.01 -6.46
C ALA A 208 -7.25 0.33 -4.97
N ALA A 209 -6.55 -0.51 -4.20
CA ALA A 209 -6.35 -0.34 -2.77
C ALA A 209 -5.59 0.95 -2.44
N VAL A 210 -4.51 1.24 -3.17
CA VAL A 210 -3.75 2.50 -3.03
C VAL A 210 -4.64 3.68 -3.39
N THR A 211 -5.31 3.66 -4.54
CA THR A 211 -6.18 4.76 -4.99
C THR A 211 -7.29 5.04 -3.96
N ALA A 212 -7.94 4.00 -3.42
CA ALA A 212 -8.97 4.15 -2.40
C ALA A 212 -8.41 4.71 -1.09
N ALA A 213 -7.23 4.23 -0.67
CA ALA A 213 -6.54 4.73 0.51
C ALA A 213 -6.06 6.18 0.37
N SER A 214 -5.84 6.66 -0.86
CA SER A 214 -5.47 8.05 -1.14
C SER A 214 -6.61 9.06 -0.97
N LEU A 215 -7.87 8.61 -0.94
CA LEU A 215 -9.01 9.52 -0.84
C LEU A 215 -9.04 10.24 0.52
N SER A 216 -9.40 11.54 0.52
CA SER A 216 -9.42 12.35 1.75
C SER A 216 -10.21 11.71 2.90
N PRO A 217 -11.43 11.16 2.69
CA PRO A 217 -12.19 10.58 3.79
C PRO A 217 -11.48 9.39 4.45
N VAL A 218 -10.70 8.61 3.69
CA VAL A 218 -9.88 7.53 4.27
C VAL A 218 -8.70 8.11 5.03
N THR A 219 -8.01 9.08 4.44
CA THR A 219 -6.85 9.74 5.08
C THR A 219 -7.25 10.39 6.41
N GLU A 220 -8.42 11.01 6.50
CA GLU A 220 -8.96 11.59 7.73
C GLU A 220 -9.22 10.55 8.83
N VAL A 221 -9.82 9.41 8.48
CA VAL A 221 -10.02 8.28 9.41
C VAL A 221 -8.68 7.73 9.89
N VAL A 222 -7.74 7.52 8.97
CA VAL A 222 -6.41 7.00 9.28
C VAL A 222 -5.62 7.99 10.15
N GLN A 223 -5.75 9.29 9.91
CA GLN A 223 -5.10 10.33 10.71
C GLN A 223 -5.55 10.30 12.17
N LYS A 224 -6.84 10.06 12.44
CA LYS A 224 -7.35 9.86 13.81
C LYS A 224 -6.77 8.60 14.46
N ALA A 225 -6.68 7.51 13.71
CA ALA A 225 -6.13 6.23 14.19
C ALA A 225 -4.59 6.12 14.13
N TYR A 226 -3.90 7.17 13.67
CA TYR A 226 -2.49 7.15 13.28
C TYR A 226 -1.55 6.61 14.38
N GLY A 227 -1.75 7.03 15.63
CA GLY A 227 -0.92 6.59 16.75
C GLY A 227 -0.97 5.07 16.96
N SER A 228 -2.16 4.47 16.92
CA SER A 228 -2.34 3.03 17.08
C SER A 228 -1.83 2.24 15.87
N LEU A 229 -2.03 2.77 14.65
CA LEU A 229 -1.54 2.13 13.42
C LEU A 229 -0.01 2.14 13.30
N THR A 230 0.63 3.25 13.65
CA THR A 230 2.09 3.33 13.70
C THR A 230 2.68 2.43 14.79
N ASN A 231 2.03 2.32 15.95
CA ASN A 231 2.43 1.38 16.99
C ASN A 231 2.33 -0.07 16.54
N LEU A 232 1.30 -0.42 15.75
CA LEU A 232 1.20 -1.73 15.11
C LEU A 232 2.39 -1.98 14.17
N LEU A 233 2.65 -1.08 13.21
CA LEU A 233 3.78 -1.23 12.28
C LEU A 233 5.12 -1.34 13.02
N ARG A 234 5.31 -0.57 14.09
CA ARG A 234 6.51 -0.65 14.93
C ARG A 234 6.62 -1.99 15.65
N ALA A 235 5.51 -2.49 16.22
CA ALA A 235 5.48 -3.78 16.89
C ALA A 235 5.87 -4.92 15.95
N ILE A 236 5.50 -4.82 14.67
CA ILE A 236 5.87 -5.79 13.64
C ILE A 236 7.38 -5.76 13.38
N GLY A 237 7.95 -4.57 13.15
CA GLY A 237 9.37 -4.46 12.83
C GLY A 237 10.31 -4.81 13.99
N ASN A 238 9.84 -4.70 15.22
CA ASN A 238 10.65 -4.91 16.43
C ASN A 238 10.33 -6.22 17.17
N ASN A 239 9.60 -7.17 16.57
CA ASN A 239 9.13 -8.40 17.25
C ASN A 239 8.41 -8.13 18.60
N GLY A 240 7.65 -7.04 18.66
CA GLY A 240 6.87 -6.64 19.84
C GLY A 240 5.55 -7.41 19.99
N ASN A 241 4.67 -6.94 20.88
CA ASN A 241 3.33 -7.52 21.03
C ASN A 241 2.40 -7.12 19.86
N VAL A 242 2.58 -7.79 18.72
CA VAL A 242 1.83 -7.55 17.48
C VAL A 242 0.33 -7.76 17.67
N ILE A 243 -0.08 -8.78 18.44
CA ILE A 243 -1.51 -9.08 18.70
C ILE A 243 -2.19 -7.93 19.44
N GLY A 244 -1.56 -7.44 20.52
CA GLY A 244 -2.10 -6.32 21.30
C GLY A 244 -2.15 -5.03 20.51
N ALA A 245 -1.08 -4.72 19.75
CA ALA A 245 -1.03 -3.53 18.90
C ALA A 245 -2.07 -3.58 17.77
N ALA A 246 -2.31 -4.75 17.17
CA ALA A 246 -3.33 -4.96 16.16
C ALA A 246 -4.74 -4.77 16.72
N ALA A 247 -5.03 -5.32 17.90
CA ALA A 247 -6.32 -5.12 18.55
C ALA A 247 -6.62 -3.62 18.80
N ALA A 248 -5.62 -2.87 19.30
CA ALA A 248 -5.75 -1.43 19.51
C ALA A 248 -5.96 -0.65 18.20
N ALA A 249 -5.17 -0.96 17.17
CA ALA A 249 -5.28 -0.34 15.85
C ALA A 249 -6.67 -0.55 15.21
N LYS A 250 -7.20 -1.78 15.29
CA LYS A 250 -8.53 -2.11 14.75
C LYS A 250 -9.66 -1.36 15.47
N VAL A 251 -9.61 -1.29 16.80
CA VAL A 251 -10.61 -0.55 17.59
C VAL A 251 -10.58 0.93 17.22
N GLU A 252 -9.39 1.52 17.11
CA GLU A 252 -9.26 2.94 16.83
C GLU A 252 -9.71 3.30 15.39
N LEU A 253 -9.38 2.45 14.41
CA LEU A 253 -9.87 2.59 13.04
C LEU A 253 -11.41 2.62 13.00
N LEU A 254 -12.06 1.67 13.67
CA LEU A 254 -13.52 1.56 13.67
C LEU A 254 -14.21 2.71 14.42
N ARG A 255 -13.55 3.30 15.43
CA ARG A 255 -14.06 4.50 16.14
C ARG A 255 -13.88 5.79 15.34
N SER A 256 -13.01 5.79 14.35
CA SER A 256 -12.60 6.98 13.60
C SER A 256 -13.49 7.28 12.38
N VAL A 257 -14.32 6.30 11.99
CA VAL A 257 -15.32 6.38 10.90
C VAL A 257 -16.56 7.13 11.34
#